data_AF-A0A6L4WX82-F1
#
_entry.id   AF-A0A6L4WX82-F1
#
_cell.length_a   1.000
_cell.length_b   1.000
_cell.length_c   1.000
_cell.angle_alpha   90.00
_cell.angle_beta   90.00
_cell.angle_gamma   90.00
#
_symmetry.space_group_name_H-M   'P 1'
#
loop_
_entity.id
_entity.type
_entity.pdbx_description
1 polymer ?
#
loop_
_entity_poly.entity_id
_entity_poly.type
_entity_poly.pdbx_seq_one_letter_code
_entity_poly.pdbx_strand_id
1 'polypeptide(L)'
;MSNNLTLNIEQIKKEKDGLDVLSDIYIYAVLGEKVSAKDLIRFQWYGIYQQEDNENYFKIVIPLQLGELNVEQLKTLALISKEYAKNSLDINHGQKIEFKWLKMHNLPHIFNLLHNVNLSTIFESGHTVRSIITCPINTVDCKQLIDVSSIASKINDTFIGNKKFSNLPNKLQMAISGCKEGCNLDETPDITFNANSYKNNKVLFSVKVIDEHIGYITSSQILQTTRAIANIYKDYGNRTDLSKSTFSSLIKTWGVTEFTNILESSINFNLKAIVLEEDDITTKGEHFGINKSVVEGESYVGCKVPSLNLKASDFKDLAKILEKHEASKIKLTNKGHIIVLDTPTTNAERLANDLKKVNFNPFI
;
A
#
# COMPACT_ATOMS: atom_id res chain seq x y z
N MET A 1 -21.08 -6.25 -31.53
CA MET A 1 -20.15 -5.37 -32.28
C MET A 1 -20.08 -4.04 -31.53
N SER A 2 -19.18 -3.94 -30.56
CA SER A 2 -19.02 -2.76 -29.70
C SER A 2 -18.03 -1.79 -30.34
N ASN A 3 -18.53 -0.65 -30.81
CA ASN A 3 -17.74 0.53 -31.14
C ASN A 3 -17.05 1.04 -29.86
N ASN A 4 -15.97 0.39 -29.43
CA ASN A 4 -15.03 0.95 -28.47
C ASN A 4 -14.08 1.85 -29.25
N LEU A 5 -14.48 3.11 -29.47
CA LEU A 5 -13.51 4.20 -29.50
C LEU A 5 -12.70 4.05 -28.21
N THR A 6 -11.46 3.59 -28.31
CA THR A 6 -10.56 3.38 -27.18
C THR A 6 -10.54 4.67 -26.36
N LEU A 7 -11.15 4.64 -25.16
CA LEU A 7 -11.26 5.83 -24.32
C LEU A 7 -9.85 6.35 -24.03
N ASN A 8 -9.60 7.60 -24.42
CA ASN A 8 -8.33 8.24 -24.16
C ASN A 8 -8.30 8.77 -22.72
N ILE A 9 -7.61 8.04 -21.84
CA ILE A 9 -7.49 8.39 -20.42
C ILE A 9 -6.85 9.77 -20.19
N GLU A 10 -5.90 10.20 -21.02
CA GLU A 10 -5.29 11.53 -20.89
C GLU A 10 -6.31 12.64 -21.20
N GLN A 11 -7.19 12.43 -22.18
CA GLN A 11 -8.29 13.36 -22.44
C GLN A 11 -9.28 13.39 -21.26
N ILE A 12 -9.63 12.24 -20.70
CA ILE A 12 -10.54 12.14 -19.54
C ILE A 12 -10.00 12.91 -18.34
N LYS A 13 -8.70 12.75 -18.03
CA LYS A 13 -8.01 13.48 -16.96
C LYS A 13 -7.93 14.98 -17.23
N LYS A 14 -7.76 15.39 -18.49
CA LYS A 14 -7.74 16.81 -18.88
C LYS A 14 -9.11 17.48 -18.71
N GLU A 15 -10.19 16.75 -19.00
CA GLU A 15 -11.56 17.24 -18.82
C GLU A 15 -11.91 17.48 -17.34
N LYS A 16 -11.49 16.57 -16.45
CA LYS A 16 -11.73 16.67 -15.00
C LYS A 16 -10.72 15.81 -14.23
N ASP A 17 -10.12 16.38 -13.19
CA ASP A 17 -9.18 15.66 -12.32
C ASP A 17 -9.89 14.54 -11.55
N GLY A 18 -9.22 13.41 -11.37
CA GLY A 18 -9.77 12.25 -10.66
C GLY A 18 -10.08 12.52 -9.19
N LEU A 19 -9.43 13.50 -8.56
CA LEU A 19 -9.74 13.93 -7.18
C LEU A 19 -10.97 14.84 -7.08
N ASP A 20 -11.51 15.34 -8.20
CA ASP A 20 -12.68 16.23 -8.21
C ASP A 20 -14.01 15.48 -8.41
N VAL A 21 -14.00 14.14 -8.41
CA VAL A 21 -15.20 13.31 -8.69
C VAL A 21 -15.97 12.87 -7.46
N LEU A 22 -15.59 13.30 -6.26
CA LEU A 22 -16.32 12.94 -5.04
C LEU A 22 -17.78 13.40 -5.11
N SER A 23 -18.04 14.61 -5.59
CA SER A 23 -19.40 15.11 -5.77
C SER A 23 -20.19 14.27 -6.80
N ASP A 24 -19.53 13.87 -7.90
CA ASP A 24 -20.16 13.01 -8.91
C ASP A 24 -20.56 11.67 -8.31
N ILE A 25 -19.68 11.04 -7.51
CA ILE A 25 -19.98 9.78 -6.80
C ILE A 25 -21.26 9.93 -5.98
N TYR A 26 -21.42 11.04 -5.26
CA TYR A 26 -22.61 11.29 -4.45
C TYR A 26 -23.85 11.53 -5.31
N ILE A 27 -23.71 12.26 -6.43
CA ILE A 27 -24.81 12.48 -7.38
C ILE A 27 -25.29 11.15 -7.95
N TYR A 28 -24.40 10.30 -8.47
CA TYR A 28 -24.75 8.98 -8.99
C TYR A 28 -25.35 8.07 -7.90
N ALA A 29 -24.85 8.16 -6.66
CA ALA A 29 -25.40 7.41 -5.52
C ALA A 29 -26.86 7.81 -5.20
N VAL A 30 -27.22 9.08 -5.37
CA VAL A 30 -28.57 9.60 -5.11
C VAL A 30 -29.51 9.36 -6.30
N LEU A 31 -29.06 9.66 -7.52
CA LEU A 31 -29.89 9.56 -8.71
C LEU A 31 -30.09 8.11 -9.17
N GLY A 32 -29.17 7.21 -8.84
CA GLY A 32 -29.23 5.80 -9.26
C GLY A 32 -29.02 5.60 -10.76
N GLU A 33 -28.49 6.61 -11.45
CA GLU A 33 -28.19 6.55 -12.88
C GLU A 33 -26.98 5.66 -13.18
N LYS A 34 -26.92 5.14 -14.41
CA LYS A 34 -25.75 4.38 -14.87
C LYS A 34 -24.54 5.30 -14.98
N VAL A 35 -23.46 4.94 -14.29
CA VAL A 35 -22.20 5.70 -14.32
C VAL A 35 -21.61 5.71 -15.73
N SER A 36 -21.23 6.91 -16.20
CA SER A 36 -20.61 7.05 -17.52
C SER A 36 -19.24 6.34 -17.59
N ALA A 37 -18.85 5.85 -18.76
CA ALA A 37 -17.56 5.17 -18.92
C ALA A 37 -16.35 6.06 -18.57
N LYS A 38 -16.45 7.38 -18.79
CA LYS A 38 -15.43 8.34 -18.38
C LYS A 38 -15.33 8.47 -16.86
N ASP A 39 -16.47 8.50 -16.17
CA ASP A 39 -16.49 8.62 -14.72
C ASP A 39 -16.08 7.33 -14.03
N LEU A 40 -16.39 6.16 -14.61
CA LEU A 40 -15.83 4.88 -14.15
C LEU A 40 -14.30 4.88 -14.12
N ILE A 41 -13.65 5.51 -15.11
CA ILE A 41 -12.19 5.69 -15.12
C ILE A 41 -11.76 6.66 -14.01
N ARG A 42 -12.46 7.78 -13.83
CA ARG A 42 -12.10 8.77 -12.79
C ARG A 42 -12.32 8.24 -11.37
N PHE A 43 -13.33 7.41 -11.15
CA PHE A 43 -13.67 6.81 -9.86
C PHE A 43 -12.56 5.91 -9.31
N GLN A 44 -11.64 5.46 -10.16
CA GLN A 44 -10.43 4.76 -9.74
C GLN A 44 -9.55 5.61 -8.79
N TRP A 45 -9.59 6.94 -8.86
CA TRP A 45 -8.86 7.78 -7.89
C TRP A 45 -9.38 7.65 -6.45
N TYR A 46 -10.61 7.14 -6.30
CA TYR A 46 -11.25 6.78 -5.04
C TYR A 46 -11.33 5.26 -4.84
N GLY A 47 -10.52 4.47 -5.56
CA GLY A 47 -10.44 3.02 -5.41
C GLY A 47 -11.70 2.27 -5.86
N ILE A 48 -12.63 2.93 -6.55
CA ILE A 48 -13.89 2.34 -7.02
C ILE A 48 -13.71 1.79 -8.44
N TYR A 49 -14.21 0.59 -8.66
CA TYR A 49 -14.29 -0.03 -9.99
C TYR A 49 -15.65 -0.70 -10.17
N GLN A 50 -16.18 -0.67 -11.39
CA GLN A 50 -17.33 -1.49 -11.75
C GLN A 50 -16.90 -2.95 -11.89
N GLN A 51 -17.74 -3.90 -11.46
CA GLN A 51 -17.46 -5.33 -11.62
C GLN A 51 -17.78 -5.79 -13.05
N GLU A 52 -16.88 -6.57 -13.64
CA GLU A 52 -17.03 -7.10 -15.00
C GLU A 52 -18.21 -8.08 -15.10
N ASP A 53 -18.38 -8.93 -14.09
CA ASP A 53 -19.44 -9.94 -14.06
C ASP A 53 -20.85 -9.32 -13.87
N ASN A 54 -20.91 -8.09 -13.33
CA ASN A 54 -22.18 -7.42 -13.08
C ASN A 54 -22.02 -5.90 -12.97
N GLU A 55 -22.44 -5.20 -14.03
CA GLU A 55 -22.37 -3.75 -14.13
C GLU A 55 -23.14 -2.98 -13.03
N ASN A 56 -24.05 -3.63 -12.30
CA ASN A 56 -24.78 -3.00 -11.20
C ASN A 56 -23.99 -2.95 -9.88
N TYR A 57 -22.87 -3.65 -9.81
CA TYR A 57 -22.04 -3.74 -8.62
C TYR A 57 -20.66 -3.15 -8.83
N PHE A 58 -20.12 -2.68 -7.72
CA PHE A 58 -18.83 -2.05 -7.64
C PHE A 58 -17.96 -2.80 -6.66
N LYS A 59 -16.65 -2.75 -6.90
CA LYS A 59 -15.64 -3.06 -5.90
C LYS A 59 -14.99 -1.77 -5.42
N ILE A 60 -14.61 -1.76 -4.14
CA ILE A 60 -13.79 -0.72 -3.54
C ILE A 60 -12.53 -1.36 -3.02
N VAL A 61 -11.39 -0.73 -3.27
CA VAL A 61 -10.11 -1.11 -2.71
C VAL A 61 -9.63 0.00 -1.77
N ILE A 62 -9.14 -0.41 -0.61
CA ILE A 62 -8.70 0.46 0.50
C ILE A 62 -7.20 0.19 0.70
N PRO A 63 -6.33 1.17 0.43
CA PRO A 63 -4.93 1.07 0.75
C PRO A 63 -4.73 1.31 2.24
N LEU A 64 -3.93 0.46 2.89
CA LEU A 64 -3.61 0.63 4.29
C LEU A 64 -2.31 1.40 4.45
N GLN A 65 -2.33 2.48 5.21
CA GLN A 65 -1.11 3.16 5.60
C GLN A 65 -0.30 2.24 6.52
N LEU A 66 0.99 2.05 6.19
CA LEU A 66 1.90 1.12 6.88
C LEU A 66 1.44 -0.35 6.91
N GLY A 67 0.39 -0.68 6.16
CA GLY A 67 -0.28 -1.98 6.22
C GLY A 67 -1.04 -2.27 7.51
N GLU A 68 -1.31 -1.26 8.36
CA GLU A 68 -1.84 -1.44 9.71
C GLU A 68 -3.38 -1.43 9.77
N LEU A 69 -3.95 -2.28 10.62
CA LEU A 69 -5.35 -2.26 11.02
C LEU A 69 -5.48 -2.48 12.53
N ASN A 70 -6.11 -1.55 13.23
CA ASN A 70 -6.46 -1.71 14.65
C ASN A 70 -7.79 -2.46 14.83
N VAL A 71 -8.13 -2.80 16.07
CA VAL A 71 -9.35 -3.54 16.42
C VAL A 71 -10.63 -2.84 15.93
N GLU A 72 -10.73 -1.52 16.06
CA GLU A 72 -11.92 -0.75 15.65
C GLU A 72 -12.10 -0.76 14.12
N GLN A 73 -11.00 -0.62 13.38
CA GLN A 73 -10.96 -0.72 11.94
C GLN A 73 -11.37 -2.13 11.48
N LEU A 74 -10.87 -3.20 12.13
CA LEU A 74 -11.28 -4.58 11.82
C LEU A 74 -12.79 -4.78 12.01
N LYS A 75 -13.35 -4.27 13.12
CA LYS A 75 -14.80 -4.33 13.40
C LYS A 75 -15.61 -3.56 12.36
N THR A 76 -15.14 -2.38 11.96
CA THR A 76 -15.80 -1.54 10.96
C THR A 76 -15.76 -2.18 9.56
N LEU A 77 -14.62 -2.74 9.16
CA LEU A 77 -14.50 -3.48 7.90
C LEU A 77 -15.40 -4.73 7.89
N ALA A 78 -15.49 -5.47 9.00
CA ALA A 78 -16.39 -6.60 9.14
C ALA A 78 -17.88 -6.19 9.03
N LEU A 79 -18.24 -5.04 9.62
CA LEU A 79 -19.59 -4.47 9.51
C LEU A 79 -19.90 -4.12 8.04
N ILE A 80 -19.02 -3.39 7.37
CA ILE A 80 -19.21 -3.00 5.96
C ILE A 80 -19.36 -4.24 5.08
N SER A 81 -18.50 -5.24 5.30
CA SER A 81 -18.54 -6.52 4.58
C SER A 81 -19.92 -7.18 4.66
N LYS A 82 -20.45 -7.28 5.88
CA LYS A 82 -21.70 -7.97 6.17
C LYS A 82 -22.91 -7.23 5.61
N GLU A 83 -22.98 -5.92 5.84
CA GLU A 83 -24.17 -5.11 5.52
C GLU A 83 -24.22 -4.70 4.04
N TYR A 84 -23.06 -4.43 3.41
CA TYR A 84 -23.02 -3.83 2.07
C TYR A 84 -22.32 -4.67 1.01
N ALA A 85 -21.41 -5.58 1.38
CA ALA A 85 -20.54 -6.29 0.44
C ALA A 85 -20.87 -7.78 0.28
N LYS A 86 -22.06 -8.22 0.71
CA LYS A 86 -22.47 -9.64 0.68
C LYS A 86 -21.45 -10.59 1.34
N ASN A 87 -20.86 -10.18 2.46
CA ASN A 87 -19.77 -10.86 3.17
C ASN A 87 -18.44 -10.97 2.41
N SER A 88 -18.22 -10.24 1.32
CA SER A 88 -16.89 -10.10 0.72
C SER A 88 -16.02 -9.20 1.59
N LEU A 89 -14.79 -9.61 1.87
CA LEU A 89 -13.77 -8.81 2.52
C LEU A 89 -12.42 -9.46 2.22
N ASP A 90 -11.77 -9.02 1.17
CA ASP A 90 -10.58 -9.69 0.65
C ASP A 90 -9.31 -8.93 1.04
N ILE A 91 -8.22 -9.65 1.28
CA ILE A 91 -6.87 -9.08 1.39
C ILE A 91 -6.25 -9.11 -0.01
N ASN A 92 -5.64 -8.00 -0.44
CA ASN A 92 -4.91 -7.93 -1.70
C ASN A 92 -3.41 -7.68 -1.45
N HIS A 93 -2.59 -8.04 -2.44
CA HIS A 93 -1.15 -7.76 -2.45
C HIS A 93 -0.90 -6.26 -2.29
N GLY A 94 0.25 -5.89 -1.72
CA GLY A 94 0.59 -4.49 -1.48
C GLY A 94 -0.21 -3.83 -0.34
N GLN A 95 -0.63 -4.61 0.66
CA GLN A 95 -1.21 -4.15 1.93
C GLN A 95 -2.56 -3.43 1.76
N LYS A 96 -3.51 -4.09 1.11
CA LYS A 96 -4.81 -3.52 0.74
C LYS A 96 -5.96 -4.43 1.15
N ILE A 97 -7.12 -3.81 1.35
CA ILE A 97 -8.40 -4.49 1.57
C ILE A 97 -9.32 -4.22 0.38
N GLU A 98 -10.04 -5.24 -0.08
CA GLU A 98 -11.02 -5.12 -1.16
C GLU A 98 -12.41 -5.57 -0.70
N PHE A 99 -13.42 -4.78 -1.06
CA PHE A 99 -14.83 -5.14 -0.97
C PHE A 99 -15.41 -5.33 -2.36
N LYS A 100 -16.23 -6.36 -2.54
CA LYS A 100 -16.98 -6.64 -3.77
C LYS A 100 -18.49 -6.47 -3.55
N TRP A 101 -19.27 -6.49 -4.63
CA TRP A 101 -20.74 -6.49 -4.57
C TRP A 101 -21.37 -5.26 -3.94
N LEU A 102 -20.66 -4.13 -3.94
CA LEU A 102 -21.18 -2.87 -3.43
C LEU A 102 -22.15 -2.25 -4.43
N LYS A 103 -23.18 -1.57 -3.93
CA LYS A 103 -24.08 -0.78 -4.78
C LYS A 103 -23.71 0.69 -4.71
N MET A 104 -23.89 1.42 -5.81
CA MET A 104 -23.52 2.84 -5.92
C MET A 104 -24.15 3.69 -4.80
N HIS A 105 -25.43 3.48 -4.50
CA HIS A 105 -26.15 4.24 -3.46
C HIS A 105 -25.60 4.04 -2.04
N ASN A 106 -24.87 2.95 -1.77
CA ASN A 106 -24.28 2.69 -0.46
C ASN A 106 -22.92 3.39 -0.27
N LEU A 107 -22.26 3.81 -1.35
CA LEU A 107 -20.88 4.31 -1.28
C LEU A 107 -20.70 5.52 -0.37
N PRO A 108 -21.58 6.56 -0.38
CA PRO A 108 -21.46 7.67 0.55
C PRO A 108 -21.45 7.26 2.03
N HIS A 109 -22.30 6.29 2.39
CA HIS A 109 -22.36 5.80 3.77
C HIS A 109 -21.11 4.97 4.13
N ILE A 110 -20.64 4.11 3.21
CA ILE A 110 -19.40 3.35 3.39
C ILE A 110 -18.21 4.28 3.59
N PHE A 111 -18.11 5.37 2.81
CA PHE A 111 -17.07 6.37 2.98
C PHE A 111 -17.11 7.02 4.37
N ASN A 112 -18.29 7.32 4.88
CA ASN A 112 -18.44 7.86 6.24
C ASN A 112 -17.97 6.86 7.31
N LEU A 113 -18.34 5.58 7.18
CA LEU A 113 -17.89 4.52 8.10
C LEU A 113 -16.36 4.38 8.08
N LEU A 114 -15.74 4.38 6.90
CA LEU A 114 -14.29 4.31 6.77
C LEU A 114 -13.62 5.56 7.37
N HIS A 115 -14.14 6.74 7.08
CA HIS A 115 -13.60 8.00 7.58
C HIS A 115 -13.61 8.08 9.11
N ASN A 116 -14.67 7.59 9.76
CA ASN A 116 -14.78 7.57 11.22
C ASN A 116 -13.68 6.75 11.91
N VAL A 117 -13.08 5.78 11.21
CA VAL A 117 -11.96 4.98 11.70
C VAL A 117 -10.63 5.31 11.01
N ASN A 118 -10.53 6.52 10.44
CA ASN A 118 -9.34 7.03 9.74
C ASN A 118 -8.87 6.17 8.55
N LEU A 119 -9.79 5.48 7.88
CA LEU A 119 -9.54 4.81 6.61
C LEU A 119 -10.05 5.65 5.44
N SER A 120 -9.39 5.51 4.29
CA SER A 120 -9.75 6.21 3.05
C SER A 120 -9.53 5.30 1.87
N THR A 121 -10.29 5.48 0.80
CA THR A 121 -10.13 4.77 -0.47
C THR A 121 -9.30 5.55 -1.48
N ILE A 122 -8.95 6.79 -1.15
CA ILE A 122 -8.06 7.64 -1.93
C ILE A 122 -6.70 6.93 -2.03
N PHE A 123 -5.97 7.16 -3.12
CA PHE A 123 -4.58 6.68 -3.34
C PHE A 123 -4.41 5.22 -3.73
N GLU A 124 -5.51 4.49 -3.81
CA GLU A 124 -5.44 3.09 -4.22
C GLU A 124 -5.22 2.92 -5.72
N SER A 125 -5.97 3.65 -6.54
CA SER A 125 -6.00 3.47 -7.98
C SER A 125 -5.87 4.79 -8.77
N GLY A 126 -5.98 4.73 -10.10
CA GLY A 126 -5.71 5.83 -11.02
C GLY A 126 -4.22 6.03 -11.33
N HIS A 127 -3.92 7.03 -12.15
CA HIS A 127 -2.56 7.39 -12.53
C HIS A 127 -1.97 8.37 -11.50
N THR A 128 -1.62 7.87 -10.32
CA THR A 128 -1.09 8.62 -9.17
C THR A 128 0.02 7.85 -8.47
N VAL A 129 0.69 8.49 -7.52
CA VAL A 129 1.56 7.80 -6.55
C VAL A 129 0.70 6.92 -5.65
N ARG A 130 1.10 5.66 -5.47
CA ARG A 130 0.44 4.70 -4.58
C ARG A 130 0.91 4.91 -3.14
N SER A 131 0.14 4.42 -2.17
CA SER A 131 0.59 4.33 -0.77
C SER A 131 1.95 3.61 -0.70
N ILE A 132 2.89 4.18 0.05
CA ILE A 132 4.22 3.58 0.18
C ILE A 132 4.12 2.27 0.97
N ILE A 133 4.72 1.22 0.42
CA ILE A 133 4.79 -0.09 1.07
C ILE A 133 5.86 -0.06 2.16
N THR A 134 5.55 -0.64 3.32
CA THR A 134 6.50 -0.77 4.43
C THR A 134 6.70 -2.21 4.87
N CYS A 135 7.75 -2.47 5.64
CA CYS A 135 7.95 -3.80 6.23
C CYS A 135 6.82 -4.14 7.21
N PRO A 136 6.20 -5.33 7.11
CA PRO A 136 5.14 -5.77 8.03
C PRO A 136 5.63 -5.95 9.47
N ILE A 137 6.93 -5.99 9.70
CA ILE A 137 7.53 -6.03 11.04
C ILE A 137 8.34 -4.77 11.37
N ASN A 138 8.19 -3.70 10.58
CA ASN A 138 8.71 -2.39 10.98
C ASN A 138 8.12 -2.03 12.35
N THR A 139 8.95 -1.45 13.22
CA THR A 139 8.75 -1.14 14.64
C THR A 139 8.96 -2.29 15.62
N VAL A 140 8.80 -3.56 15.22
CA VAL A 140 8.85 -4.71 16.17
C VAL A 140 10.02 -5.66 15.96
N ASP A 141 10.74 -5.54 14.84
CA ASP A 141 11.85 -6.42 14.48
C ASP A 141 13.14 -6.09 15.23
N CYS A 142 13.67 -7.04 16.01
CA CYS A 142 14.92 -6.88 16.74
C CYS A 142 16.15 -6.61 15.88
N LYS A 143 16.10 -6.88 14.57
CA LYS A 143 17.22 -6.61 13.66
C LYS A 143 16.94 -5.44 12.69
N GLN A 144 15.88 -4.66 12.88
CA GLN A 144 15.70 -3.43 12.10
C GLN A 144 16.77 -2.41 12.47
N LEU A 145 17.27 -1.67 11.49
CA LEU A 145 18.26 -0.62 11.71
C LEU A 145 17.61 0.71 12.13
N ILE A 146 16.39 0.96 11.65
CA ILE A 146 15.66 2.20 11.91
C ILE A 146 14.15 1.98 11.71
N ASP A 147 13.34 2.63 12.54
CA ASP A 147 11.89 2.73 12.31
C ASP A 147 11.61 3.74 11.19
N VAL A 148 10.95 3.29 10.12
CA VAL A 148 10.59 4.12 8.96
C VAL A 148 9.17 4.70 9.00
N SER A 149 8.38 4.47 10.06
CA SER A 149 6.96 4.86 10.14
C SER A 149 6.75 6.35 9.93
N SER A 150 7.58 7.19 10.56
CA SER A 150 7.50 8.65 10.40
C SER A 150 7.82 9.12 8.98
N ILE A 151 8.78 8.45 8.32
CA ILE A 151 9.19 8.78 6.95
C ILE A 151 8.08 8.37 5.98
N ALA A 152 7.58 7.13 6.12
CA ALA A 152 6.49 6.60 5.31
C ALA A 152 5.21 7.45 5.43
N SER A 153 4.84 7.86 6.65
CA SER A 153 3.68 8.73 6.87
C SER A 153 3.85 10.09 6.16
N LYS A 154 5.01 10.74 6.30
CA LYS A 154 5.30 12.01 5.60
C LYS A 154 5.27 11.89 4.07
N ILE A 155 5.72 10.75 3.53
CA ILE A 155 5.65 10.46 2.10
C ILE A 155 4.18 10.35 1.69
N ASN A 156 3.38 9.56 2.40
CA ASN A 156 1.96 9.42 2.15
C ASN A 156 1.24 10.77 2.24
N ASP A 157 1.43 11.55 3.31
CA ASP A 157 0.82 12.87 3.49
C ASP A 157 1.18 13.88 2.38
N THR A 158 2.37 13.75 1.82
CA THR A 158 2.83 14.63 0.72
C THR A 158 2.04 14.40 -0.57
N PHE A 159 1.63 13.15 -0.80
CA PHE A 159 1.01 12.74 -2.04
C PHE A 159 -0.52 12.64 -1.90
N ILE A 160 -1.05 12.11 -0.79
CA ILE A 160 -2.49 11.85 -0.60
C ILE A 160 -3.31 13.11 -0.86
N GLY A 161 -4.25 13.03 -1.80
CA GLY A 161 -5.13 14.14 -2.16
C GLY A 161 -4.43 15.34 -2.83
N ASN A 162 -3.15 15.23 -3.17
CA ASN A 162 -2.38 16.31 -3.76
C ASN A 162 -2.53 16.35 -5.29
N LYS A 163 -3.27 17.34 -5.80
CA LYS A 163 -3.50 17.54 -7.24
C LYS A 163 -2.22 17.73 -8.08
N LYS A 164 -1.08 18.06 -7.47
CA LYS A 164 0.20 18.12 -8.19
C LYS A 164 0.67 16.73 -8.67
N PHE A 165 0.18 15.66 -8.03
CA PHE A 165 0.58 14.28 -8.27
C PHE A 165 -0.59 13.34 -8.60
N SER A 166 -1.81 13.87 -8.77
CA SER A 166 -2.99 13.11 -9.19
C SER A 166 -3.01 12.75 -10.67
N ASN A 167 -2.12 13.33 -11.49
CA ASN A 167 -2.10 13.12 -12.94
C ASN A 167 -0.70 12.69 -13.43
N LEU A 168 -0.30 11.48 -13.06
CA LEU A 168 0.87 10.80 -13.62
C LEU A 168 0.53 10.12 -14.96
N PRO A 169 1.53 9.65 -15.72
CA PRO A 169 1.31 8.83 -16.91
C PRO A 169 0.68 7.46 -16.59
N ASN A 170 1.07 6.85 -15.46
CA ASN A 170 0.49 5.63 -14.88
C ASN A 170 0.75 5.60 -13.36
N LYS A 171 0.50 4.47 -12.68
CA LYS A 171 0.81 4.28 -11.26
C LYS A 171 2.32 4.42 -11.00
N LEU A 172 2.67 4.92 -9.81
CA LEU A 172 4.04 4.90 -9.28
C LEU A 172 4.02 4.27 -7.88
N GLN A 173 4.63 3.09 -7.74
CA GLN A 173 4.68 2.33 -6.48
C GLN A 173 6.07 2.44 -5.85
N MET A 174 6.12 2.88 -4.60
CA MET A 174 7.37 2.96 -3.83
C MET A 174 7.31 2.01 -2.63
N ALA A 175 8.47 1.60 -2.14
CA ALA A 175 8.61 0.89 -0.87
C ALA A 175 9.76 1.44 -0.03
N ILE A 176 9.63 1.36 1.29
CA ILE A 176 10.67 1.73 2.25
C ILE A 176 10.79 0.66 3.34
N SER A 177 12.02 0.30 3.68
CA SER A 177 12.33 -0.68 4.72
C SER A 177 13.41 -0.17 5.68
N GLY A 178 13.20 -0.46 6.97
CA GLY A 178 14.20 -0.30 8.02
C GLY A 178 15.26 -1.39 8.05
N CYS A 179 15.20 -2.36 7.13
CA CYS A 179 16.10 -3.51 7.04
C CYS A 179 16.93 -3.51 5.75
N LYS A 180 18.16 -4.04 5.82
CA LYS A 180 19.11 -4.15 4.70
C LYS A 180 18.57 -4.94 3.51
N GLU A 181 17.94 -6.07 3.80
CA GLU A 181 17.34 -6.98 2.81
C GLU A 181 16.15 -6.36 2.05
N GLY A 182 15.56 -5.27 2.58
CA GLY A 182 14.24 -4.82 2.16
C GLY A 182 13.14 -5.64 2.82
N CYS A 183 11.92 -5.48 2.31
CA CYS A 183 10.79 -6.34 2.66
C CYS A 183 10.76 -7.47 1.63
N ASN A 184 10.37 -8.69 2.00
CA ASN A 184 10.14 -9.78 1.05
C ASN A 184 8.90 -9.47 0.19
N LEU A 185 9.06 -8.62 -0.83
CA LEU A 185 8.01 -8.13 -1.71
C LEU A 185 7.70 -9.16 -2.79
N ASP A 186 6.43 -9.26 -3.16
CA ASP A 186 5.95 -10.16 -4.22
C ASP A 186 6.17 -9.55 -5.61
N GLU A 187 5.83 -8.27 -5.75
CA GLU A 187 6.09 -7.47 -6.94
C GLU A 187 7.21 -6.46 -6.65
N THR A 188 8.16 -6.32 -7.58
CA THR A 188 9.19 -5.28 -7.53
C THR A 188 8.54 -3.90 -7.65
N PRO A 189 8.64 -3.03 -6.62
CA PRO A 189 8.19 -1.64 -6.72
C PRO A 189 9.02 -0.85 -7.72
N ASP A 190 8.47 0.27 -8.19
CA ASP A 190 9.19 1.16 -9.08
C ASP A 190 10.45 1.75 -8.42
N ILE A 191 10.38 2.03 -7.12
CA ILE A 191 11.49 2.55 -6.31
C ILE A 191 11.50 1.88 -4.94
N THR A 192 12.68 1.48 -4.47
CA THR A 192 12.86 0.98 -3.09
C THR A 192 13.91 1.75 -2.32
N PHE A 193 13.65 1.94 -1.02
CA PHE A 193 14.55 2.57 -0.06
C PHE A 193 14.85 1.58 1.08
N ASN A 194 16.04 0.98 1.10
CA ASN A 194 16.41 -0.02 2.11
C ASN A 194 17.50 0.51 3.04
N ALA A 195 17.21 0.54 4.34
CA ALA A 195 18.16 0.98 5.35
C ALA A 195 19.41 0.09 5.39
N ASN A 196 20.57 0.70 5.47
CA ASN A 196 21.86 0.06 5.56
C ASN A 196 22.69 0.72 6.66
N SER A 197 23.44 -0.08 7.40
CA SER A 197 24.37 0.39 8.41
C SER A 197 25.50 1.18 7.75
N TYR A 198 25.91 2.26 8.40
CA TYR A 198 27.01 3.11 7.99
C TYR A 198 27.80 3.56 9.22
N LYS A 199 29.07 3.92 9.01
CA LYS A 199 30.04 4.32 10.04
C LYS A 199 29.42 5.10 11.20
N ASN A 200 29.86 4.80 12.43
CA ASN A 200 29.40 5.41 13.67
C ASN A 200 27.89 5.24 13.93
N ASN A 201 27.36 4.03 13.68
CA ASN A 201 25.93 3.68 13.87
C ASN A 201 24.97 4.61 13.11
N LYS A 202 25.42 5.20 12.00
CA LYS A 202 24.56 5.98 11.12
C LYS A 202 23.84 5.04 10.17
N VAL A 203 22.68 5.47 9.68
CA VAL A 203 21.92 4.72 8.67
C VAL A 203 21.86 5.52 7.38
N LEU A 204 22.15 4.84 6.27
CA LEU A 204 21.89 5.33 4.92
C LEU A 204 20.86 4.43 4.26
N PHE A 205 20.11 4.98 3.31
CA PHE A 205 19.14 4.21 2.53
C PHE A 205 19.72 3.96 1.15
N SER A 206 19.85 2.68 0.81
CA SER A 206 20.08 2.23 -0.55
C SER A 206 18.86 2.57 -1.39
N VAL A 207 19.05 3.36 -2.44
CA VAL A 207 18.01 3.68 -3.40
C VAL A 207 18.13 2.72 -4.57
N LYS A 208 17.07 1.98 -4.87
CA LYS A 208 16.97 1.18 -6.10
C LYS A 208 15.85 1.70 -6.98
N VAL A 209 16.10 1.74 -8.27
CA VAL A 209 15.13 2.06 -9.32
C VAL A 209 14.82 0.75 -10.03
N ILE A 210 13.57 0.29 -9.94
CA ILE A 210 13.20 -1.09 -10.20
C ILE A 210 14.04 -1.99 -9.27
N ASP A 211 15.05 -2.66 -9.79
CA ASP A 211 15.96 -3.54 -9.02
C ASP A 211 17.43 -3.07 -9.09
N GLU A 212 17.71 -1.96 -9.77
CA GLU A 212 19.07 -1.46 -9.95
C GLU A 212 19.41 -0.42 -8.87
N HIS A 213 20.50 -0.65 -8.15
CA HIS A 213 21.00 0.27 -7.13
C HIS A 213 21.66 1.51 -7.76
N ILE A 214 21.21 2.70 -7.37
CA ILE A 214 21.70 3.98 -7.92
C ILE A 214 22.50 4.81 -6.92
N GLY A 215 22.59 4.37 -5.66
CA GLY A 215 23.40 5.02 -4.63
C GLY A 215 22.66 5.16 -3.29
N TYR A 216 23.26 5.91 -2.37
CA TYR A 216 22.79 6.04 -0.99
C TYR A 216 22.39 7.47 -0.63
N ILE A 217 21.33 7.58 0.19
CA ILE A 217 20.82 8.86 0.73
C ILE A 217 20.59 8.76 2.25
N THR A 218 20.47 9.90 2.93
CA THR A 218 20.08 9.94 4.36
C THR A 218 18.55 9.88 4.52
N SER A 219 18.07 9.53 5.72
CA SER A 219 16.64 9.56 6.04
C SER A 219 15.96 10.90 5.73
N SER A 220 16.66 12.01 5.99
CA SER A 220 16.17 13.37 5.72
C SER A 220 16.04 13.71 4.23
N GLN A 221 16.75 12.99 3.36
CA GLN A 221 16.77 13.21 1.92
C GLN A 221 15.63 12.47 1.18
N ILE A 222 15.09 11.40 1.78
CA ILE A 222 14.09 10.52 1.14
C ILE A 222 12.89 11.30 0.61
N LEU A 223 12.31 12.20 1.41
CA LEU A 223 11.10 12.92 1.00
C LEU A 223 11.33 13.83 -0.22
N GLN A 224 12.51 14.42 -0.32
CA GLN A 224 12.88 15.23 -1.48
C GLN A 224 13.10 14.33 -2.70
N THR A 225 13.76 13.19 -2.52
CA THR A 225 13.97 12.19 -3.58
C THR A 225 12.65 11.66 -4.13
N THR A 226 11.68 11.28 -3.28
CA THR A 226 10.38 10.76 -3.74
C THR A 226 9.60 11.80 -4.55
N ARG A 227 9.60 13.07 -4.11
CA ARG A 227 8.99 14.18 -4.84
C ARG A 227 9.67 14.44 -6.20
N ALA A 228 10.99 14.40 -6.23
CA ALA A 228 11.77 14.56 -7.46
C ALA A 228 11.44 13.46 -8.47
N ILE A 229 11.46 12.19 -8.04
CA ILE A 229 11.10 11.05 -8.89
C ILE A 229 9.67 11.18 -9.43
N ALA A 230 8.70 11.52 -8.57
CA ALA A 230 7.32 11.69 -8.99
C ALA A 230 7.16 12.82 -10.02
N ASN A 231 7.90 13.93 -9.88
CA ASN A 231 7.91 15.01 -10.87
C ASN A 231 8.55 14.59 -12.19
N ILE A 232 9.71 13.92 -12.14
CA ILE A 232 10.38 13.41 -13.34
C ILE A 232 9.42 12.48 -14.10
N TYR A 233 8.78 11.54 -13.40
CA TYR A 233 7.84 10.65 -14.06
C TYR A 233 6.61 11.39 -14.60
N LYS A 234 6.08 12.37 -13.86
CA LYS A 234 4.96 13.22 -14.30
C LYS A 234 5.26 13.93 -15.62
N ASP A 235 6.47 14.49 -15.73
CA ASP A 235 6.87 15.40 -16.80
C ASP A 235 7.42 14.67 -18.04
N TYR A 236 8.08 13.53 -17.83
CA TYR A 236 8.78 12.81 -18.90
C TYR A 236 8.22 11.44 -19.26
N GLY A 237 7.33 10.85 -18.45
CA GLY A 237 6.76 9.54 -18.76
C GLY A 237 5.80 9.57 -19.96
N ASN A 238 5.71 8.45 -20.68
CA ASN A 238 4.94 8.34 -21.92
C ASN A 238 3.42 8.42 -21.65
N ARG A 239 2.75 9.35 -22.33
CA ARG A 239 1.30 9.56 -22.27
C ARG A 239 0.56 9.26 -23.58
N THR A 240 1.29 8.94 -24.64
CA THR A 240 0.73 8.68 -25.97
C THR A 240 0.39 7.21 -26.17
N ASP A 241 1.23 6.31 -25.65
CA ASP A 241 1.07 4.86 -25.72
C ASP A 241 0.86 4.30 -24.31
N LEU A 242 -0.39 3.93 -24.00
CA LEU A 242 -0.75 3.40 -22.70
C LEU A 242 0.06 2.14 -22.33
N SER A 243 0.44 1.31 -23.32
CA SER A 243 1.23 0.10 -23.08
C SER A 243 2.66 0.40 -22.63
N LYS A 244 3.15 1.62 -22.88
CA LYS A 244 4.49 2.11 -22.51
C LYS A 244 4.44 3.23 -21.46
N SER A 245 3.28 3.43 -20.83
CA SER A 245 3.07 4.54 -19.89
C SER A 245 3.65 4.29 -18.49
N THR A 246 4.00 3.05 -18.16
CA THR A 246 4.53 2.68 -16.83
C THR A 246 5.90 3.30 -16.53
N PHE A 247 6.23 3.47 -15.25
CA PHE A 247 7.55 3.97 -14.85
C PHE A 247 8.68 3.03 -15.32
N SER A 248 8.50 1.71 -15.21
CA SER A 248 9.43 0.72 -15.78
C SER A 248 9.70 0.93 -17.28
N SER A 249 8.69 1.33 -18.06
CA SER A 249 8.87 1.65 -19.49
C SER A 249 9.69 2.93 -19.71
N LEU A 250 9.55 3.94 -18.84
CA LEU A 250 10.41 5.13 -18.87
C LEU A 250 11.87 4.73 -18.60
N ILE A 251 12.12 3.96 -17.54
CA ILE A 251 13.46 3.50 -17.18
C ILE A 251 14.08 2.64 -18.29
N LYS A 252 13.31 1.73 -18.90
CA LYS A 252 13.77 0.93 -20.05
C LYS A 252 14.14 1.80 -21.25
N THR A 253 13.49 2.94 -21.44
CA THR A 253 13.72 3.84 -22.57
C THR A 253 14.95 4.71 -22.36
N TRP A 254 15.14 5.25 -21.15
CA TRP A 254 16.24 6.15 -20.81
C TRP A 254 17.50 5.42 -20.37
N GLY A 255 17.35 4.26 -19.75
CA GLY A 255 18.38 3.64 -18.93
C GLY A 255 18.45 4.24 -17.53
N VAL A 256 18.84 3.43 -16.56
CA VAL A 256 18.94 3.84 -15.14
C VAL A 256 19.99 4.93 -14.94
N THR A 257 21.09 4.91 -15.70
CA THR A 257 22.13 5.95 -15.63
C THR A 257 21.59 7.34 -15.99
N GLU A 258 20.88 7.45 -17.12
CA GLU A 258 20.33 8.74 -17.56
C GLU A 258 19.25 9.24 -16.59
N PHE A 259 18.38 8.34 -16.13
CA PHE A 259 17.42 8.67 -15.09
C PHE A 259 18.11 9.19 -13.82
N THR A 260 19.22 8.58 -13.41
CA THR A 260 19.98 8.99 -12.22
C THR A 260 20.60 10.38 -12.41
N ASN A 261 21.16 10.69 -13.57
CA ASN A 261 21.70 12.02 -13.88
C ASN A 261 20.62 13.11 -13.78
N ILE A 262 19.42 12.83 -14.30
CA ILE A 262 18.27 13.75 -14.24
C ILE A 262 17.77 13.89 -12.80
N LEU A 263 17.73 12.78 -12.05
CA LEU A 263 17.38 12.79 -10.64
C LEU A 263 18.34 13.68 -9.84
N GLU A 264 19.65 13.48 -9.96
CA GLU A 264 20.67 14.30 -9.28
C GLU A 264 20.58 15.78 -9.64
N SER A 265 20.28 16.09 -10.90
CA SER A 265 20.08 17.48 -11.36
C SER A 265 18.81 18.13 -10.79
N SER A 266 17.85 17.33 -10.31
CA SER A 266 16.57 17.81 -9.78
C SER A 266 16.54 17.99 -8.26
N ILE A 267 17.60 17.57 -7.57
CA ILE A 267 17.77 17.63 -6.11
C ILE A 267 19.02 18.45 -5.75
N ASN A 268 19.16 18.86 -4.49
CA ASN A 268 20.28 19.70 -4.03
C ASN A 268 21.38 18.90 -3.32
N PHE A 269 21.46 17.60 -3.59
CA PHE A 269 22.46 16.68 -3.05
C PHE A 269 22.73 15.56 -4.05
N ASN A 270 23.92 14.98 -4.02
CA ASN A 270 24.25 13.84 -4.87
C ASN A 270 23.97 12.53 -4.14
N LEU A 271 23.66 11.48 -4.91
CA LEU A 271 23.60 10.14 -4.38
C LEU A 271 25.02 9.70 -4.03
N LYS A 272 25.18 9.12 -2.84
CA LYS A 272 26.51 8.69 -2.39
C LYS A 272 26.84 7.35 -3.03
N ALA A 273 27.87 7.32 -3.87
CA ALA A 273 28.48 6.07 -4.32
C ALA A 273 29.38 5.52 -3.21
N ILE A 274 28.83 4.63 -2.38
CA ILE A 274 29.55 4.01 -1.25
C ILE A 274 29.53 2.50 -1.46
N VAL A 275 30.70 1.87 -1.33
CA VAL A 275 30.78 0.42 -1.13
C VAL A 275 30.59 0.17 0.36
N LEU A 276 29.45 -0.43 0.72
CA LEU A 276 29.23 -0.94 2.08
C LEU A 276 29.75 -2.36 2.15
N GLU A 277 30.29 -2.74 3.32
CA GLU A 277 30.70 -4.12 3.55
C GLU A 277 29.48 -5.06 3.46
N GLU A 278 29.66 -6.17 2.76
CA GLU A 278 28.66 -7.24 2.68
C GLU A 278 28.64 -7.99 4.01
N ASP A 279 27.78 -7.56 4.95
CA ASP A 279 27.32 -8.48 6.00
C ASP A 279 26.46 -9.58 5.37
N ASP A 280 26.54 -10.80 5.92
CA ASP A 280 25.65 -11.92 5.55
C ASP A 280 24.18 -11.49 5.62
N ILE A 281 23.61 -11.22 4.44
CA ILE A 281 22.20 -10.94 4.25
C ILE A 281 21.47 -12.28 4.45
N THR A 282 21.04 -12.55 5.69
CA THR A 282 20.11 -13.65 5.93
C THR A 282 18.73 -13.17 5.52
N THR A 283 18.25 -13.58 4.34
CA THR A 283 16.88 -13.30 3.89
C THR A 283 15.89 -13.69 4.98
N LYS A 284 15.26 -12.71 5.61
CA LYS A 284 14.17 -13.00 6.53
C LYS A 284 13.00 -13.58 5.73
N GLY A 285 12.52 -14.74 6.19
CA GLY A 285 11.33 -15.37 5.65
C GLY A 285 10.06 -14.53 5.90
N GLU A 286 8.90 -15.11 5.69
CA GLU A 286 7.58 -14.47 5.82
C GLU A 286 7.18 -14.02 7.26
N HIS A 287 8.12 -14.07 8.20
CA HIS A 287 7.93 -13.70 9.61
C HIS A 287 6.83 -14.47 10.34
N PHE A 288 6.58 -15.70 9.92
CA PHE A 288 5.61 -16.58 10.57
C PHE A 288 6.05 -17.03 11.96
N GLY A 289 5.06 -17.51 12.72
CA GLY A 289 5.28 -18.02 14.07
C GLY A 289 5.33 -16.91 15.12
N ILE A 290 5.64 -17.33 16.34
CA ILE A 290 5.77 -16.44 17.50
C ILE A 290 7.19 -15.91 17.53
N ASN A 291 7.32 -14.58 17.55
CA ASN A 291 8.60 -13.90 17.50
C ASN A 291 8.67 -12.83 18.60
N LYS A 292 9.88 -12.59 19.11
CA LYS A 292 10.12 -11.55 20.10
C LYS A 292 10.03 -10.16 19.45
N SER A 293 9.41 -9.21 20.15
CA SER A 293 9.42 -7.80 19.80
C SER A 293 10.69 -7.11 20.31
N VAL A 294 11.01 -5.93 19.76
CA VAL A 294 11.97 -4.99 20.35
C VAL A 294 11.50 -4.46 21.70
N VAL A 295 10.18 -4.44 21.92
CA VAL A 295 9.57 -4.00 23.18
C VAL A 295 9.64 -5.14 24.17
N GLU A 296 10.26 -4.87 25.32
CA GLU A 296 10.41 -5.87 26.38
C GLU A 296 9.04 -6.35 26.87
N GLY A 297 8.89 -7.67 26.98
CA GLY A 297 7.62 -8.28 27.40
C GLY A 297 6.61 -8.47 26.27
N GLU A 298 6.87 -8.00 25.05
CA GLU A 298 5.97 -8.17 23.90
C GLU A 298 6.50 -9.15 22.84
N SER A 299 5.56 -9.70 22.08
CA SER A 299 5.78 -10.60 20.95
C SER A 299 4.91 -10.18 19.78
N TYR A 300 5.32 -10.57 18.57
CA TYR A 300 4.47 -10.52 17.39
C TYR A 300 4.26 -11.94 16.85
N VAL A 301 3.11 -12.17 16.22
CA VAL A 301 2.71 -13.50 15.72
C VAL A 301 2.37 -13.40 14.25
N GLY A 302 3.24 -13.95 13.39
CA GLY A 302 2.99 -14.02 11.96
C GLY A 302 2.17 -15.24 11.59
N CYS A 303 1.13 -15.03 10.77
CA CYS A 303 0.19 -16.06 10.37
C CYS A 303 0.05 -16.10 8.85
N LYS A 304 0.13 -17.30 8.29
CA LYS A 304 -0.30 -17.54 6.91
C LYS A 304 -1.81 -17.51 6.85
N VAL A 305 -2.29 -16.76 5.86
CA VAL A 305 -3.69 -16.73 5.46
C VAL A 305 -3.85 -17.72 4.29
N PRO A 306 -4.77 -18.70 4.37
CA PRO A 306 -4.91 -19.75 3.36
C PRO A 306 -5.57 -19.27 2.06
N SER A 307 -6.35 -18.18 2.14
CA SER A 307 -7.08 -17.60 1.03
C SER A 307 -7.12 -16.08 1.19
N LEU A 308 -6.85 -15.37 0.10
CA LEU A 308 -7.01 -13.92 0.03
C LEU A 308 -8.48 -13.49 0.11
N ASN A 309 -9.41 -14.38 -0.25
CA ASN A 309 -10.84 -14.14 -0.08
C ASN A 309 -11.24 -14.48 1.35
N LEU A 310 -11.50 -13.45 2.16
CA LEU A 310 -11.97 -13.59 3.54
C LEU A 310 -13.40 -13.06 3.66
N LYS A 311 -14.00 -13.28 4.83
CA LYS A 311 -15.39 -12.90 5.13
C LYS A 311 -15.44 -11.98 6.33
N ALA A 312 -16.59 -11.33 6.49
CA ALA A 312 -16.91 -10.54 7.68
C ALA A 312 -16.64 -11.28 9.00
N SER A 313 -16.90 -12.59 9.06
CA SER A 313 -16.66 -13.41 10.24
C SER A 313 -15.18 -13.51 10.60
N ASP A 314 -14.29 -13.64 9.60
CA ASP A 314 -12.85 -13.80 9.85
C ASP A 314 -12.27 -12.55 10.52
N PHE A 315 -12.62 -11.36 10.03
CA PHE A 315 -12.18 -10.09 10.65
C PHE A 315 -12.84 -9.83 11.99
N LYS A 316 -14.11 -10.22 12.15
CA LYS A 316 -14.80 -10.10 13.44
C LYS A 316 -14.17 -10.99 14.50
N ASP A 317 -13.82 -12.22 14.15
CA ASP A 317 -13.20 -13.15 15.09
C ASP A 317 -11.74 -12.77 15.36
N LEU A 318 -11.02 -12.28 14.36
CA LEU A 318 -9.70 -11.68 14.55
C LEU A 318 -9.75 -10.52 15.55
N ALA A 319 -10.69 -9.59 15.41
CA ALA A 319 -10.85 -8.47 16.35
C ALA A 319 -11.10 -8.95 17.79
N LYS A 320 -11.97 -9.95 17.99
CA LYS A 320 -12.22 -10.53 19.32
C LYS A 320 -10.99 -11.22 19.90
N ILE A 321 -10.23 -11.91 19.06
CA ILE A 321 -9.00 -12.60 19.47
C ILE A 321 -7.95 -11.59 19.90
N LEU A 322 -7.78 -10.50 19.14
CA LEU A 322 -6.89 -9.40 19.52
C LEU A 322 -7.26 -8.84 20.89
N GLU A 323 -8.52 -8.49 21.11
CA GLU A 323 -9.00 -7.99 22.41
C GLU A 323 -8.79 -8.99 23.56
N LYS A 324 -9.08 -10.26 23.32
CA LYS A 324 -8.93 -11.33 24.31
C LYS A 324 -7.49 -11.50 24.79
N HIS A 325 -6.52 -11.32 23.89
CA HIS A 325 -5.10 -11.55 24.17
C HIS A 325 -4.32 -10.24 24.36
N GLU A 326 -5.00 -9.11 24.47
CA GLU A 326 -4.42 -7.78 24.66
C GLU A 326 -3.47 -7.36 23.52
N ALA A 327 -3.72 -7.86 22.31
CA ALA A 327 -3.03 -7.42 21.10
C ALA A 327 -3.73 -6.21 20.48
N SER A 328 -2.96 -5.23 20.02
CA SER A 328 -3.52 -3.92 19.64
C SER A 328 -3.98 -3.85 18.17
N LYS A 329 -3.27 -4.52 17.26
CA LYS A 329 -3.40 -4.35 15.81
C LYS A 329 -2.80 -5.50 15.01
N ILE A 330 -3.10 -5.50 13.71
CA ILE A 330 -2.44 -6.35 12.72
C ILE A 330 -1.71 -5.51 11.68
N LYS A 331 -0.71 -6.11 11.04
CA LYS A 331 -0.12 -5.66 9.78
C LYS A 331 -0.39 -6.66 8.68
N LEU A 332 -0.75 -6.18 7.50
CA LEU A 332 -0.79 -7.01 6.29
C LEU A 332 0.62 -7.13 5.69
N THR A 333 0.98 -8.33 5.25
CA THR A 333 2.16 -8.53 4.44
C THR A 333 1.87 -8.24 2.97
N ASN A 334 2.93 -8.03 2.18
CA ASN A 334 2.79 -7.78 0.75
C ASN A 334 2.29 -8.99 -0.05
N LYS A 335 2.34 -10.19 0.56
CA LYS A 335 1.86 -11.46 0.00
C LYS A 335 0.48 -11.86 0.54
N GLY A 336 -0.20 -10.95 1.25
CA GLY A 336 -1.54 -11.18 1.77
C GLY A 336 -1.59 -12.09 3.01
N HIS A 337 -0.53 -12.09 3.81
CA HIS A 337 -0.51 -12.70 5.14
C HIS A 337 -0.71 -11.64 6.23
N ILE A 338 -0.83 -12.05 7.48
CA ILE A 338 -0.98 -11.10 8.60
C ILE A 338 0.10 -11.30 9.65
N ILE A 339 0.50 -10.20 10.28
CA ILE A 339 1.29 -10.20 11.51
C ILE A 339 0.45 -9.54 12.60
N VAL A 340 0.19 -10.24 13.70
CA VAL A 340 -0.42 -9.64 14.89
C VAL A 340 0.68 -9.01 15.73
N LEU A 341 0.50 -7.75 16.12
CA LEU A 341 1.49 -6.96 16.86
C LEU A 341 1.09 -6.76 18.33
N ASP A 342 2.05 -6.26 19.09
CA ASP A 342 1.88 -5.74 20.46
C ASP A 342 1.19 -6.75 21.39
N THR A 343 1.53 -8.04 21.26
CA THR A 343 0.95 -9.10 22.09
C THR A 343 1.83 -9.32 23.33
N PRO A 344 1.28 -9.31 24.56
CA PRO A 344 2.03 -9.74 25.74
C PRO A 344 2.63 -11.13 25.52
N THR A 345 3.92 -11.29 25.78
CA THR A 345 4.67 -12.53 25.51
C THR A 345 4.05 -13.73 26.25
N THR A 346 3.48 -13.50 27.42
CA THR A 346 2.75 -14.50 28.22
C THR A 346 1.46 -15.02 27.55
N ASN A 347 0.89 -14.23 26.64
CA ASN A 347 -0.33 -14.57 25.89
C ASN A 347 -0.03 -15.12 24.49
N ALA A 348 1.17 -14.92 23.96
CA ALA A 348 1.51 -15.19 22.55
C ALA A 348 1.19 -16.62 22.09
N GLU A 349 1.46 -17.63 22.92
CA GLU A 349 1.15 -19.02 22.60
C GLU A 349 -0.37 -19.29 22.56
N ARG A 350 -1.12 -18.69 23.49
CA ARG A 350 -2.59 -18.82 23.51
C ARG A 350 -3.22 -18.08 22.32
N LEU A 351 -2.69 -16.90 21.99
CA LEU A 351 -3.06 -16.13 20.80
C LEU A 351 -2.86 -16.97 19.54
N ALA A 352 -1.65 -17.51 19.34
CA ALA A 352 -1.32 -18.33 18.17
C ALA A 352 -2.25 -19.54 18.01
N ASN A 353 -2.58 -20.21 19.11
CA ASN A 353 -3.53 -21.32 19.11
C ASN A 353 -4.97 -20.90 18.78
N ASP A 354 -5.42 -19.73 19.22
CA ASP A 354 -6.75 -19.22 18.87
C ASP A 354 -6.83 -18.74 17.42
N LEU A 355 -5.79 -18.07 16.91
CA LEU A 355 -5.68 -17.67 15.50
C LEU A 355 -5.79 -18.88 14.56
N LYS A 356 -5.13 -19.99 14.90
CA LYS A 356 -5.21 -21.24 14.12
C LYS A 356 -6.64 -21.75 13.95
N LYS A 357 -7.52 -21.54 14.95
CA LYS A 357 -8.92 -21.99 14.91
C LYS A 357 -9.79 -21.17 13.95
N VAL A 358 -9.33 -19.99 13.55
CA VAL A 358 -10.08 -19.03 12.71
C VAL A 358 -9.34 -18.74 11.40
N ASN A 359 -8.69 -19.76 10.82
CA ASN A 359 -8.02 -19.71 9.51
C ASN A 359 -6.75 -18.83 9.42
N PHE A 360 -6.17 -18.40 10.55
CA PHE A 360 -4.88 -17.69 10.55
C PHE A 360 -3.82 -18.60 11.17
N ASN A 361 -2.97 -19.25 10.36
CA ASN A 361 -2.07 -20.30 10.85
C ASN A 361 -0.65 -19.78 11.14
N PRO A 362 -0.18 -19.80 12.41
CA PRO A 362 1.20 -19.41 12.75
C PRO A 362 2.21 -20.57 12.77
N PHE A 363 1.80 -21.83 12.68
CA PHE A 363 2.66 -23.01 12.91
C PHE A 363 3.06 -23.75 11.64
N ILE A 364 3.45 -23.01 10.60
CA ILE A 364 3.66 -23.56 9.25
C ILE A 364 4.89 -24.43 9.18
#